data_AF-F8NNZ6-F1
#
_entry.id   AF-F8NNZ6-F1
#
_cell.length_a   1.000
_cell.length_b   1.000
_cell.length_c   1.000
_cell.angle_alpha   90.00
_cell.angle_beta   90.00
_cell.angle_gamma   90.00
#
_symmetry.space_group_name_H-M   'P 1'
#
loop_
_entity.id
_entity.type
_entity.pdbx_description
1 polymer ?
#
loop_
_entity_poly.entity_id
_entity_poly.type
_entity_poly.pdbx_seq_one_letter_code
_entity_poly.pdbx_strand_id
1 'polypeptide(L)'
;IEGMKHFITPSWNSLKDEILQYFDAAKAEAKFKEHHLKQLVDASHKKKMGSLDDFKSYMRKYVRVGGWLLAKSKITQDVFNRFFWKGLSKTLCHRVENRLLQRNPTLDLSQPFAFDDVVKAVEHVLRRDCFDDEDFDSDDSDSDSDSENSSSSSDNSSDSDKEEEPSHYIRKTTKQKKEKKCTSETEKER
;
A
#
# COMPACT_ATOMS: atom_id res chain seq x y z
N ILE A 1 18.64 26.93 -21.61
CA ILE A 1 20.00 26.32 -21.61
C ILE A 1 20.95 27.17 -22.44
N GLU A 2 20.52 27.72 -23.59
CA GLU A 2 21.34 28.57 -24.47
C GLU A 2 21.96 29.83 -23.83
N GLY A 3 21.37 30.34 -22.75
CA GLY A 3 21.91 31.48 -22.00
C GLY A 3 22.96 31.15 -20.93
N MET A 4 23.38 29.90 -20.78
CA MET A 4 24.39 29.50 -19.77
C MET A 4 25.81 29.82 -20.26
N LYS A 5 26.67 30.34 -19.39
CA LYS A 5 28.06 30.72 -19.72
C LYS A 5 28.85 29.57 -20.34
N HIS A 6 28.70 28.35 -19.82
CA HIS A 6 29.39 27.15 -20.31
C HIS A 6 28.66 26.46 -21.48
N PHE A 7 27.52 26.99 -21.93
CA PHE A 7 26.91 26.63 -23.20
C PHE A 7 27.56 27.41 -24.34
N ILE A 8 27.92 28.68 -24.08
CA ILE A 8 28.59 29.57 -25.04
C ILE A 8 30.09 29.26 -25.13
N THR A 9 30.73 28.90 -24.02
CA THR A 9 32.10 28.37 -24.00
C THR A 9 32.05 26.84 -23.93
N PRO A 10 32.43 26.12 -25.00
CA PRO A 10 32.19 24.67 -25.11
C PRO A 10 32.99 23.89 -24.07
N SER A 11 32.35 23.61 -22.94
CA SER A 11 32.89 22.81 -21.85
C SER A 11 31.78 21.96 -21.25
N TRP A 12 31.63 20.73 -21.78
CA TRP A 12 30.53 19.84 -21.40
C TRP A 12 30.47 19.55 -19.90
N ASN A 13 31.61 19.36 -19.24
CA ASN A 13 31.67 19.08 -17.81
C ASN A 13 31.16 20.27 -16.98
N SER A 14 31.62 21.49 -17.28
CA SER A 14 31.19 22.69 -16.59
C SER A 14 29.72 23.04 -16.85
N LEU A 15 29.22 22.77 -18.07
CA LEU A 15 27.80 22.90 -18.40
C LEU A 15 26.96 21.89 -17.61
N LYS A 16 27.41 20.64 -17.52
CA LYS A 16 26.75 19.60 -16.72
C LYS A 16 26.67 20.01 -15.26
N ASP A 17 27.76 20.51 -14.67
CA ASP A 17 27.79 20.96 -13.28
C ASP A 17 26.90 22.20 -13.05
N GLU A 18 26.89 23.14 -14.00
CA GLU A 18 26.00 24.31 -13.96
C GLU A 18 24.52 23.90 -14.05
N ILE A 19 24.17 22.95 -14.92
CA ILE A 19 22.82 22.37 -14.99
C ILE A 19 22.48 21.65 -13.68
N LEU A 20 23.38 20.82 -13.15
CA LEU A 20 23.17 20.12 -11.88
C LEU A 20 22.96 21.10 -10.73
N GLN A 21 23.68 22.23 -10.71
CA GLN A 21 23.52 23.27 -9.70
C GLN A 21 22.20 24.04 -9.87
N TYR A 22 21.85 24.41 -11.11
CA TYR A 22 20.64 25.19 -11.40
C TYR A 22 19.35 24.40 -11.10
N PHE A 23 19.37 23.08 -11.33
CA PHE A 23 18.27 22.19 -11.03
C PHE A 23 18.35 21.56 -9.63
N ASP A 24 19.27 22.01 -8.78
CA ASP A 24 19.48 21.53 -7.42
C ASP A 24 19.51 19.99 -7.36
N ALA A 25 20.43 19.40 -8.11
CA ALA A 25 20.59 17.95 -8.17
C ALA A 25 20.85 17.34 -6.77
N ALA A 26 21.42 18.12 -5.84
CA ALA A 26 21.58 17.75 -4.44
C ALA A 26 20.22 17.43 -3.76
N LYS A 27 19.15 18.15 -4.11
CA LYS A 27 17.78 17.83 -3.67
C LYS A 27 17.29 16.48 -4.19
N ALA A 28 17.65 16.11 -5.42
CA ALA A 28 17.34 14.79 -5.95
C ALA A 28 18.10 13.68 -5.19
N GLU A 29 19.29 13.96 -4.67
CA GLU A 29 20.07 13.05 -3.81
C GLU A 29 19.59 13.00 -2.35
N ALA A 30 18.79 13.97 -1.93
CA ALA A 30 18.16 14.03 -0.61
C ALA A 30 16.71 13.52 -0.59
N LYS A 31 16.19 13.01 -1.72
CA LYS A 31 14.77 12.67 -1.91
C LYS A 31 14.18 11.75 -0.84
N PHE A 32 14.89 10.69 -0.48
CA PHE A 32 14.49 9.82 0.63
C PHE A 32 15.62 9.69 1.66
N LYS A 33 15.19 9.35 2.89
CA LYS A 33 16.01 9.15 4.08
C LYS A 33 15.49 7.89 4.77
N GLU A 34 16.30 7.28 5.62
CA GLU A 34 15.92 6.06 6.35
C GLU A 34 14.65 6.20 7.18
N HIS A 35 14.37 7.39 7.73
CA HIS A 35 13.14 7.61 8.50
C HIS A 35 11.86 7.42 7.67
N HIS A 36 11.89 7.77 6.37
CA HIS A 36 10.75 7.52 5.48
C HIS A 36 10.52 6.03 5.25
N LEU A 37 11.59 5.23 5.22
CA LEU A 37 11.50 3.77 5.13
C LEU A 37 10.87 3.19 6.41
N LYS A 38 11.36 3.62 7.58
CA LYS A 38 10.82 3.20 8.88
C LYS A 38 9.33 3.54 9.01
N GLN A 39 8.96 4.77 8.70
CA GLN A 39 7.56 5.23 8.75
C GLN A 39 6.64 4.40 7.84
N LEU A 40 7.10 4.09 6.62
CA LEU A 40 6.36 3.25 5.68
C LEU A 40 6.19 1.82 6.23
N VAL A 41 7.24 1.25 6.80
CA VAL A 41 7.24 -0.09 7.42
C VAL A 41 6.27 -0.15 8.60
N ASP A 42 6.33 0.83 9.50
CA ASP A 42 5.47 0.86 10.68
C ASP A 42 3.99 1.09 10.33
N ALA A 43 3.71 1.94 9.33
CA ALA A 43 2.36 2.15 8.82
C ALA A 43 1.80 0.89 8.14
N SER A 44 2.66 0.19 7.40
CA SER A 44 2.33 -1.05 6.71
C SER A 44 2.04 -2.20 7.69
N HIS A 45 2.90 -2.39 8.69
CA HIS A 45 2.78 -3.45 9.69
C HIS A 45 1.46 -3.38 10.48
N LYS A 46 0.95 -2.17 10.71
CA LYS A 46 -0.34 -1.95 11.40
C LYS A 46 -1.55 -2.25 10.52
N LYS A 47 -1.41 -2.19 9.19
CA LYS A 47 -2.51 -2.45 8.26
C LYS A 47 -2.66 -3.96 8.05
N LYS A 48 -3.89 -4.48 8.12
CA LYS A 48 -4.19 -5.85 7.69
C LYS A 48 -3.98 -5.93 6.16
N MET A 49 -3.07 -6.80 5.70
CA MET A 49 -2.82 -7.06 4.28
C MET A 49 -3.43 -8.40 3.88
N GLY A 50 -4.75 -8.43 3.75
CA GLY A 50 -5.49 -9.65 3.39
C GLY A 50 -5.55 -9.93 1.89
N SER A 51 -5.26 -8.93 1.04
CA SER A 51 -5.40 -9.05 -0.42
C SER A 51 -4.07 -8.91 -1.16
N LEU A 52 -3.95 -9.56 -2.32
CA LEU A 52 -2.81 -9.38 -3.23
C LEU A 52 -2.64 -7.92 -3.67
N ASP A 53 -3.74 -7.19 -3.83
CA ASP A 53 -3.69 -5.80 -4.29
C ASP A 53 -3.12 -4.87 -3.21
N ASP A 54 -3.48 -5.11 -1.95
CA ASP A 54 -2.88 -4.42 -0.81
C ASP A 54 -1.38 -4.69 -0.71
N PHE A 55 -0.99 -5.96 -0.85
CA PHE A 55 0.42 -6.36 -0.84
C PHE A 55 1.21 -5.72 -2.00
N LYS A 56 0.70 -5.80 -3.24
CA LYS A 56 1.35 -5.18 -4.41
C LYS A 56 1.44 -3.66 -4.27
N SER A 57 0.44 -3.02 -3.67
CA SER A 57 0.47 -1.59 -3.36
C SER A 57 1.58 -1.24 -2.37
N TYR A 58 1.73 -2.04 -1.31
CA TYR A 58 2.84 -1.92 -0.37
C TYR A 58 4.19 -2.15 -1.05
N MET A 59 4.34 -3.25 -1.80
CA MET A 59 5.57 -3.60 -2.51
C MET A 59 6.05 -2.47 -3.42
N ARG A 60 5.14 -1.86 -4.21
CA ARG A 60 5.48 -0.71 -5.08
C ARG A 60 5.99 0.49 -4.27
N LYS A 61 5.33 0.82 -3.16
CA LYS A 61 5.76 1.92 -2.29
C LYS A 61 7.10 1.63 -1.62
N TYR A 62 7.30 0.39 -1.17
CA TYR A 62 8.53 -0.06 -0.54
C TYR A 62 9.70 -0.02 -1.51
N VAL A 63 9.57 -0.59 -2.72
CA VAL A 63 10.61 -0.56 -3.76
C VAL A 63 10.93 0.88 -4.17
N ARG A 64 9.94 1.78 -4.22
CA ARG A 64 10.17 3.19 -4.53
C ARG A 64 11.09 3.87 -3.50
N VAL A 65 10.89 3.62 -2.20
CA VAL A 65 11.67 4.28 -1.13
C VAL A 65 12.95 3.49 -0.85
N GLY A 66 12.82 2.21 -0.51
CA GLY A 66 13.92 1.31 -0.17
C GLY A 66 14.84 1.02 -1.36
N GLY A 67 14.28 0.82 -2.57
CA GLY A 67 15.10 0.58 -3.76
C GLY A 67 15.90 1.82 -4.16
N TRP A 68 15.36 3.02 -3.96
CA TRP A 68 16.12 4.25 -4.14
C TRP A 68 17.24 4.40 -3.10
N LEU A 69 16.98 4.05 -1.83
CA LEU A 69 18.00 4.07 -0.76
C LEU A 69 19.12 3.06 -1.03
N LEU A 70 18.77 1.87 -1.53
CA LEU A 70 19.71 0.82 -1.92
C LEU A 70 20.58 1.26 -3.11
N ALA A 71 19.97 1.84 -4.16
CA ALA A 71 20.69 2.33 -5.34
C ALA A 71 21.69 3.45 -5.00
N LYS A 72 21.40 4.25 -3.97
CA LYS A 72 22.30 5.28 -3.43
C LYS A 72 23.25 4.76 -2.33
N SER A 73 23.29 3.44 -2.10
CA SER A 73 24.12 2.79 -1.07
C SER A 73 23.92 3.35 0.35
N LYS A 74 22.74 3.91 0.64
CA LYS A 74 22.38 4.41 1.97
C LYS A 74 21.97 3.28 2.92
N ILE A 75 21.58 2.13 2.37
CA ILE A 75 21.26 0.91 3.12
C ILE A 75 21.92 -0.27 2.42
N THR A 76 22.22 -1.33 3.19
CA THR A 76 22.69 -2.60 2.64
C THR A 76 21.50 -3.44 2.16
N GLN A 77 21.78 -4.46 1.34
CA GLN A 77 20.77 -5.42 0.90
C GLN A 77 20.10 -6.14 2.09
N ASP A 78 20.89 -6.48 3.10
CA ASP A 78 20.40 -7.13 4.32
C ASP A 78 19.38 -6.25 5.07
N VAL A 79 19.70 -4.95 5.22
CA VAL A 79 18.80 -3.97 5.81
C VAL A 79 17.53 -3.81 4.98
N PHE A 80 17.65 -3.77 3.65
CA PHE A 80 16.51 -3.72 2.74
C PHE A 80 15.60 -4.96 2.90
N ASN A 81 16.16 -6.16 2.98
CA ASN A 81 15.40 -7.39 3.17
C ASN A 81 14.71 -7.42 4.56
N ARG A 82 15.45 -7.04 5.61
CA ARG A 82 14.94 -7.00 6.99
C ARG A 82 13.78 -6.04 7.16
N PHE A 83 13.88 -4.83 6.61
CA PHE A 83 12.79 -3.84 6.69
C PHE A 83 11.58 -4.25 5.86
N PHE A 84 11.77 -4.97 4.76
CA PHE A 84 10.66 -5.50 3.96
C PHE A 84 9.86 -6.53 4.75
N TRP A 85 10.55 -7.51 5.36
CA TRP A 85 9.92 -8.51 6.22
C TRP A 85 9.17 -7.86 7.39
N LYS A 86 9.79 -6.88 8.06
CA LYS A 86 9.18 -6.17 9.20
C LYS A 86 7.91 -5.38 8.81
N GLY A 87 7.76 -4.99 7.55
CA GLY A 87 6.61 -4.22 7.10
C GLY A 87 5.36 -5.05 6.83
N LEU A 88 5.47 -6.38 6.79
CA LEU A 88 4.32 -7.26 6.64
C LEU A 88 3.53 -7.32 7.95
N SER A 89 2.22 -7.57 7.86
CA SER A 89 1.39 -7.78 9.06
C SER A 89 1.78 -9.09 9.75
N LYS A 90 1.70 -9.16 11.08
CA LYS A 90 2.07 -10.36 11.85
C LYS A 90 1.40 -11.63 11.30
N THR A 91 0.09 -11.57 11.02
CA THR A 91 -0.65 -12.71 10.45
C THR A 91 -0.10 -13.18 9.11
N LEU A 92 0.30 -12.25 8.25
CA LEU A 92 0.89 -12.57 6.95
C LEU A 92 2.30 -13.12 7.12
N CYS A 93 3.12 -12.58 8.03
CA CYS A 93 4.45 -13.11 8.34
C CYS A 93 4.40 -14.60 8.68
N HIS A 94 3.53 -15.02 9.61
CA HIS A 94 3.44 -16.44 10.01
C HIS A 94 3.05 -17.35 8.83
N ARG A 95 2.08 -16.93 8.01
CA ARG A 95 1.67 -17.72 6.83
C ARG A 95 2.79 -17.84 5.80
N VAL A 96 3.54 -16.76 5.60
CA VAL A 96 4.67 -16.72 4.65
C VAL A 96 5.86 -17.52 5.18
N GLU A 97 6.18 -17.41 6.47
CA GLU A 97 7.25 -18.17 7.12
C GLU A 97 6.99 -19.67 7.04
N ASN A 98 5.76 -20.10 7.36
CA ASN A 98 5.34 -21.49 7.19
C ASN A 98 5.53 -21.95 5.74
N ARG A 99 5.20 -21.11 4.76
CA ARG A 99 5.39 -21.44 3.34
C ARG A 99 6.86 -21.54 2.94
N LEU A 100 7.72 -20.68 3.49
CA LEU A 100 9.16 -20.72 3.26
C LEU A 100 9.77 -21.98 3.87
N LEU A 101 9.38 -22.35 5.10
CA LEU A 101 9.83 -23.57 5.77
C LEU A 101 9.35 -24.85 5.07
N GLN A 102 8.11 -24.87 4.55
CA GLN A 102 7.62 -25.98 3.73
C GLN A 102 8.46 -26.18 2.46
N ARG A 103 8.94 -25.09 1.86
CA ARG A 103 9.78 -25.14 0.66
C ARG A 103 11.20 -25.57 1.01
N ASN A 104 11.76 -25.02 2.07
CA ASN A 104 13.13 -25.23 2.53
C ASN A 104 13.15 -25.47 4.05
N PRO A 105 13.09 -26.72 4.53
CA PRO A 105 13.06 -27.01 5.97
C PRO A 105 14.34 -26.63 6.73
N THR A 106 15.47 -26.52 6.03
CA THR A 106 16.78 -26.18 6.61
C THR A 106 17.09 -24.67 6.56
N LEU A 107 16.06 -23.84 6.36
CA LEU A 107 16.22 -22.41 6.18
C LEU A 107 16.57 -21.73 7.52
N ASP A 108 17.61 -20.90 7.52
CA ASP A 108 18.04 -20.16 8.71
C ASP A 108 17.09 -19.01 9.02
N LEU A 109 16.36 -19.12 10.14
CA LEU A 109 15.42 -18.10 10.63
C LEU A 109 16.13 -16.92 11.30
N SER A 110 17.44 -17.01 11.56
CA SER A 110 18.21 -15.92 12.15
C SER A 110 18.51 -14.80 11.15
N GLN A 111 18.44 -15.08 9.85
CA GLN A 111 18.78 -14.13 8.79
C GLN A 111 17.54 -13.56 8.08
N PRO A 112 17.60 -12.31 7.59
CA PRO A 112 16.53 -11.75 6.78
C PRO A 112 16.29 -12.55 5.50
N PHE A 113 15.04 -12.91 5.25
CA PHE A 113 14.66 -13.60 4.02
C PHE A 113 14.89 -12.74 2.78
N ALA A 114 15.32 -13.37 1.69
CA ALA A 114 15.51 -12.69 0.42
C ALA A 114 14.18 -12.10 -0.08
N PHE A 115 14.24 -10.84 -0.56
CA PHE A 115 13.06 -10.12 -1.05
C PHE A 115 12.23 -10.93 -2.05
N ASP A 116 12.87 -11.54 -3.05
CA ASP A 116 12.19 -12.29 -4.10
C ASP A 116 11.50 -13.56 -3.59
N ASP A 117 12.08 -14.22 -2.58
CA ASP A 117 11.50 -15.42 -1.99
C ASP A 117 10.27 -15.07 -1.14
N VAL A 118 10.33 -13.98 -0.39
CA VAL A 118 9.18 -13.45 0.35
C VAL A 118 8.06 -13.07 -0.60
N VAL A 119 8.36 -12.37 -1.71
CA VAL A 119 7.34 -11.99 -2.70
C VAL A 119 6.66 -13.22 -3.29
N LYS A 120 7.42 -14.24 -3.72
CA LYS A 120 6.85 -15.49 -4.25
C LYS A 120 5.99 -16.22 -3.23
N ALA A 121 6.44 -16.26 -1.96
CA ALA A 121 5.71 -16.91 -0.89
C ALA A 121 4.41 -16.15 -0.55
N VAL A 122 4.45 -14.81 -0.47
CA VAL A 122 3.23 -13.99 -0.27
C VAL A 122 2.26 -14.15 -1.42
N GLU A 123 2.74 -14.10 -2.66
CA GLU A 123 1.90 -14.31 -3.83
C GLU A 123 1.21 -15.67 -3.78
N HIS A 124 1.91 -16.70 -3.28
CA HIS A 124 1.32 -18.01 -3.09
C HIS A 124 0.27 -18.05 -1.96
N VAL A 125 0.55 -17.39 -0.83
CA VAL A 125 -0.32 -17.38 0.35
C VAL A 125 -1.62 -16.61 0.08
N LEU A 126 -1.57 -15.59 -0.77
CA LEU A 126 -2.70 -14.72 -1.08
C LEU A 126 -3.36 -15.01 -2.44
N ARG A 127 -3.02 -16.13 -3.11
CA ARG A 127 -3.72 -16.51 -4.36
C ARG A 127 -5.21 -16.65 -4.09
N ARG A 128 -6.00 -16.23 -5.07
CA ARG A 128 -7.47 -16.33 -5.11
C ARG A 128 -7.97 -17.52 -5.92
N ASP A 129 -7.04 -18.28 -6.52
CA ASP A 129 -7.33 -19.35 -7.47
C ASP A 129 -6.90 -20.71 -6.89
N CYS A 130 -7.24 -20.98 -5.64
CA CYS A 130 -7.16 -22.33 -5.09
C CYS A 130 -8.39 -23.12 -5.54
N PHE A 131 -8.21 -24.40 -5.88
CA PHE A 131 -9.31 -25.31 -6.21
C PHE A 131 -10.39 -25.36 -5.10
N ASP A 132 -10.02 -25.02 -3.87
CA ASP A 132 -10.84 -25.09 -2.66
C ASP A 132 -11.42 -23.71 -2.25
N ASP A 133 -11.28 -22.66 -3.07
CA ASP A 133 -11.85 -21.32 -2.80
C ASP A 133 -13.36 -21.25 -3.11
N GLU A 134 -14.03 -22.38 -3.29
CA GLU A 134 -15.49 -22.50 -3.44
C GLU A 134 -16.18 -22.25 -2.08
N ASP A 135 -16.40 -20.97 -1.76
CA ASP A 135 -17.40 -20.43 -0.84
C ASP A 135 -17.88 -21.36 0.31
N PHE A 136 -17.02 -21.61 1.30
CA PHE A 136 -17.49 -21.93 2.66
C PHE A 136 -17.49 -20.64 3.47
N ASP A 137 -18.64 -19.96 3.46
CA ASP A 137 -18.92 -18.74 4.23
C ASP A 137 -18.93 -19.10 5.73
N SER A 138 -17.73 -19.28 6.30
CA SER A 138 -17.55 -19.55 7.73
C SER A 138 -17.45 -18.20 8.44
N ASP A 139 -18.58 -17.75 8.98
CA ASP A 139 -18.69 -16.66 9.95
C ASP A 139 -17.89 -17.00 11.21
N ASP A 140 -16.59 -16.71 11.18
CA ASP A 140 -15.69 -16.86 12.33
C ASP A 140 -15.81 -15.60 13.20
N SER A 141 -16.96 -15.47 13.87
CA SER A 141 -17.12 -14.59 15.02
C SER A 141 -16.48 -15.27 16.23
N ASP A 142 -15.19 -15.03 16.44
CA ASP A 142 -14.52 -15.25 17.73
C ASP A 142 -15.17 -14.34 18.79
N SER A 143 -16.24 -14.85 19.41
CA SER A 143 -16.88 -14.25 20.58
C SER A 143 -16.51 -15.08 21.82
N ASP A 144 -15.39 -14.73 22.44
CA ASP A 144 -15.02 -15.23 23.77
C ASP A 144 -16.09 -14.83 24.78
N SER A 145 -16.96 -15.78 25.14
CA SER A 145 -18.02 -15.65 26.13
C SER A 145 -17.63 -16.38 27.41
N ASP A 146 -17.08 -15.65 28.38
CA ASP A 146 -17.00 -16.09 29.77
C ASP A 146 -18.09 -15.34 30.55
N SER A 147 -19.27 -15.97 30.67
CA SER A 147 -20.32 -15.59 31.62
C SER A 147 -20.09 -16.33 32.93
N GLU A 148 -20.36 -15.72 34.09
CA GLU A 148 -21.12 -16.26 35.25
C GLU A 148 -21.48 -15.08 36.19
N ASN A 149 -22.72 -14.54 36.18
CA ASN A 149 -23.86 -14.78 37.11
C ASN A 149 -23.65 -14.21 38.56
N SER A 150 -24.55 -13.50 39.28
CA SER A 150 -26.02 -13.41 39.35
C SER A 150 -26.55 -12.22 40.21
N SER A 151 -27.74 -11.69 39.85
CA SER A 151 -28.82 -11.07 40.68
C SER A 151 -28.54 -9.75 41.46
N SER A 152 -29.45 -8.80 41.72
CA SER A 152 -30.93 -8.74 41.67
C SER A 152 -31.43 -7.27 41.68
N SER A 153 -32.57 -7.04 41.02
CA SER A 153 -33.70 -6.12 41.31
C SER A 153 -33.63 -4.58 41.22
N SER A 154 -34.59 -4.11 40.41
CA SER A 154 -35.57 -3.01 40.57
C SER A 154 -35.23 -1.54 40.25
N ASP A 155 -35.99 -1.05 39.26
CA ASP A 155 -36.73 0.22 39.12
C ASP A 155 -35.97 1.57 39.11
N ASN A 156 -36.03 2.31 37.99
CA ASN A 156 -37.11 3.28 37.72
C ASN A 156 -36.86 4.07 36.40
N SER A 157 -37.96 4.52 35.83
CA SER A 157 -38.22 5.37 34.66
C SER A 157 -37.34 6.62 34.50
N SER A 158 -36.97 6.97 33.26
CA SER A 158 -37.18 8.33 32.74
C SER A 158 -37.04 8.44 31.21
N ASP A 159 -37.98 9.19 30.67
CA ASP A 159 -38.26 9.68 29.32
C ASP A 159 -37.13 10.54 28.70
N SER A 160 -36.92 10.45 27.38
CA SER A 160 -36.51 11.58 26.51
C SER A 160 -36.26 11.18 25.04
N ASP A 161 -37.23 11.54 24.20
CA ASP A 161 -37.17 12.19 22.87
C ASP A 161 -36.01 11.93 21.88
N LYS A 162 -36.43 11.34 20.74
CA LYS A 162 -36.19 11.69 19.31
C LYS A 162 -34.92 12.48 18.93
N GLU A 163 -34.19 11.97 17.94
CA GLU A 163 -34.10 12.56 16.59
C GLU A 163 -33.49 11.52 15.62
N GLU A 164 -34.07 11.46 14.44
CA GLU A 164 -33.85 10.50 13.36
C GLU A 164 -32.98 11.16 12.28
N GLU A 165 -31.83 10.61 11.92
CA GLU A 165 -31.04 11.08 10.77
C GLU A 165 -30.61 9.88 9.89
N PRO A 166 -30.78 9.95 8.56
CA PRO A 166 -30.89 8.77 7.73
C PRO A 166 -29.59 8.33 7.08
N SER A 167 -29.43 7.02 7.04
CA SER A 167 -28.36 6.27 6.37
C SER A 167 -28.36 6.52 4.84
N HIS A 168 -27.38 7.26 4.33
CA HIS A 168 -27.17 7.42 2.88
C HIS A 168 -26.52 6.16 2.27
N TYR A 169 -27.34 5.27 1.75
CA TYR A 169 -26.92 4.08 1.03
C TYR A 169 -26.95 4.26 -0.51
N ILE A 170 -25.92 3.68 -1.12
CA ILE A 170 -25.82 3.07 -2.46
C ILE A 170 -26.02 3.97 -3.70
N ARG A 171 -24.91 4.17 -4.40
CA ARG A 171 -24.83 4.64 -5.78
C ARG A 171 -24.54 3.45 -6.70
N LYS A 172 -25.50 3.01 -7.53
CA LYS A 172 -25.24 2.24 -8.76
C LYS A 172 -26.26 2.56 -9.86
N THR A 173 -25.71 3.04 -10.98
CA THR A 173 -26.05 2.85 -12.42
C THR A 173 -27.48 2.41 -12.82
N THR A 174 -28.10 2.92 -13.90
CA THR A 174 -27.75 2.60 -15.31
C THR A 174 -28.56 3.46 -16.31
N LYS A 175 -27.96 3.77 -17.47
CA LYS A 175 -28.50 4.48 -18.65
C LYS A 175 -29.83 3.92 -19.17
N GLN A 176 -30.72 4.77 -19.70
CA GLN A 176 -31.37 4.56 -21.01
C GLN A 176 -31.75 5.88 -21.71
N LYS A 177 -31.71 5.80 -23.04
CA LYS A 177 -31.70 6.81 -24.09
C LYS A 177 -33.13 7.13 -24.55
N LYS A 178 -33.44 8.40 -24.86
CA LYS A 178 -34.42 8.71 -25.92
C LYS A 178 -34.13 10.06 -26.58
N GLU A 179 -33.77 9.97 -27.85
CA GLU A 179 -33.68 11.06 -28.82
C GLU A 179 -35.05 11.72 -29.03
N LYS A 180 -35.06 13.02 -29.34
CA LYS A 180 -35.75 13.54 -30.53
C LYS A 180 -35.19 14.90 -30.94
N LYS A 181 -35.15 15.05 -32.26
CA LYS A 181 -34.40 15.96 -33.12
C LYS A 181 -35.30 17.12 -33.60
N CYS A 182 -34.73 18.31 -33.72
CA CYS A 182 -34.93 19.29 -34.82
C CYS A 182 -33.77 20.32 -34.69
N THR A 183 -32.74 20.34 -35.54
CA THR A 183 -32.66 21.00 -36.88
C THR A 183 -33.30 22.39 -36.87
N SER A 184 -32.66 23.49 -37.28
CA SER A 184 -31.48 23.69 -38.14
C SER A 184 -31.17 25.19 -38.20
N GLU A 185 -29.87 25.52 -38.37
CA GLU A 185 -29.33 26.53 -39.32
C GLU A 185 -29.68 28.03 -39.11
N THR A 186 -28.82 29.04 -39.31
CA THR A 186 -27.39 29.22 -39.68
C THR A 186 -27.11 30.72 -39.65
N GLU A 187 -25.85 31.11 -39.35
CA GLU A 187 -25.06 32.21 -39.95
C GLU A 187 -25.63 33.66 -39.90
N LYS A 188 -24.84 34.73 -39.74
CA LYS A 188 -23.55 35.10 -40.34
C LYS A 188 -23.03 36.33 -39.60
N GLU A 189 -21.78 36.35 -39.13
CA GLU A 189 -20.70 37.18 -39.69
C GLU A 189 -20.99 38.69 -39.80
N ARG A 190 -20.45 39.47 -38.87
CA ARG A 190 -19.52 40.59 -39.12
C ARG A 190 -18.98 41.16 -37.82
#